data_AF-A0A4P6A1E0-F1
#
_entry.id   AF-A0A4P6A1E0-F1
#
_cell.length_a   1.000
_cell.length_b   1.000
_cell.length_c   1.000
_cell.angle_alpha   90.00
_cell.angle_beta   90.00
_cell.angle_gamma   90.00
#
_symmetry.space_group_name_H-M   'P 1'
#
loop_
_entity.id
_entity.type
_entity.pdbx_description
1 polymer ?
#
loop_
_entity_poly.entity_id
_entity_poly.type
_entity_poly.pdbx_seq_one_letter_code
_entity_poly.pdbx_strand_id
1 'polypeptide(L)'
;MSELPQVYSLIGPAAIPFLIAHLGDSDAEIYSRAVAIDALEKIGNFYPDFRDQCVAILTKQLSKFTEQDRDFNGMLVGGLVDLKAVESARVIERAFATDRVETFVLGDWWDVQVELGLKSKDEVRPESENSYFRSFPSRIDISEESSTSNYNLGKLDQKTKAKRKQAQESRKKNRKKRK
;
A
#
# COMPACT_ATOMS: atom_id res chain seq x y z
N MET A 1 -5.95 13.79 7.83
CA MET A 1 -5.73 14.04 6.40
C MET A 1 -5.02 15.38 6.28
N SER A 2 -4.05 15.53 5.38
CA SER A 2 -3.32 16.79 5.21
C SER A 2 -4.16 17.78 4.37
N GLU A 3 -4.18 19.05 4.75
CA GLU A 3 -4.81 20.11 3.95
C GLU A 3 -3.90 20.59 2.81
N LEU A 4 -2.59 20.29 2.88
CA LEU A 4 -1.60 20.80 1.94
C LEU A 4 -1.86 20.40 0.47
N PRO A 5 -2.20 19.14 0.15
CA PRO A 5 -2.55 18.78 -1.22
C PRO A 5 -3.73 19.58 -1.77
N GLN A 6 -4.72 19.90 -0.92
CA GLN A 6 -5.87 20.70 -1.31
C GLN A 6 -5.44 22.14 -1.61
N VAL A 7 -4.60 22.73 -0.76
CA VAL A 7 -4.05 24.08 -0.98
C VAL A 7 -3.27 24.16 -2.29
N TYR A 8 -2.39 23.18 -2.58
CA TYR A 8 -1.66 23.15 -3.85
C TYR A 8 -2.59 22.97 -5.05
N SER A 9 -3.64 22.17 -4.92
CA SER A 9 -4.66 22.05 -5.97
C SER A 9 -5.40 23.37 -6.21
N LEU A 10 -5.61 24.20 -5.19
CA LEU A 10 -6.20 25.53 -5.36
C LEU A 10 -5.24 26.54 -6.01
N ILE A 11 -3.93 26.39 -5.77
CA ILE A 11 -2.89 27.12 -6.52
C ILE A 11 -2.84 26.64 -7.98
N GLY A 12 -3.13 25.36 -8.21
CA GLY A 12 -3.24 24.75 -9.52
C GLY A 12 -1.89 24.49 -10.19
N PRO A 13 -1.83 24.48 -11.54
CA PRO A 13 -0.64 24.11 -12.30
C PRO A 13 0.63 24.92 -11.97
N ALA A 14 0.48 26.13 -11.44
CA ALA A 14 1.60 26.96 -11.01
C ALA A 14 2.42 26.32 -9.86
N ALA A 15 1.84 25.39 -9.09
CA ALA A 15 2.53 24.66 -8.04
C ALA A 15 3.41 23.52 -8.56
N ILE A 16 3.20 23.04 -9.79
CA ILE A 16 3.87 21.84 -10.34
C ILE A 16 5.41 21.90 -10.21
N PRO A 17 6.11 22.99 -10.58
CA PRO A 17 7.57 23.04 -10.46
C PRO A 17 8.08 22.80 -9.03
N PHE A 18 7.35 23.31 -8.03
CA PHE A 18 7.69 23.14 -6.62
C PHE A 18 7.43 21.70 -6.14
N LEU A 19 6.32 21.09 -6.59
CA LEU A 19 5.98 19.71 -6.28
C LEU A 19 6.99 18.73 -6.87
N ILE A 20 7.50 18.99 -8.08
CA ILE A 20 8.56 18.18 -8.70
C ILE A 20 9.83 18.18 -7.84
N ALA A 21 10.23 19.35 -7.33
CA ALA A 21 11.43 19.47 -6.50
C ALA A 21 11.30 18.63 -5.22
N HIS A 22 10.14 18.70 -4.55
CA HIS A 22 9.87 17.92 -3.35
C HIS A 22 9.76 16.41 -3.63
N LEU A 23 9.14 16.03 -4.74
CA LEU A 23 8.98 14.63 -5.12
C LEU A 23 10.33 13.93 -5.35
N GLY A 24 11.26 14.65 -5.97
CA GLY A 24 12.61 14.17 -6.32
C GLY A 24 13.63 14.23 -5.19
N ASP A 25 13.35 14.92 -4.10
CA ASP A 25 14.23 15.03 -2.94
C ASP A 25 14.20 13.72 -2.13
N SER A 26 15.27 12.92 -2.23
CA SER A 26 15.40 11.65 -1.50
C SER A 26 15.67 11.84 -0.01
N ASP A 27 16.16 13.01 0.38
CA ASP A 27 16.48 13.32 1.78
C ASP A 27 15.26 13.89 2.52
N ALA A 28 14.21 14.29 1.77
CA ALA A 28 12.94 14.69 2.32
C ALA A 28 12.20 13.52 2.98
N GLU A 29 11.44 13.84 4.04
CA GLU A 29 10.57 12.88 4.71
C GLU A 29 9.54 12.30 3.74
N ILE A 30 9.28 10.99 3.85
CA ILE A 30 8.33 10.26 2.99
C ILE A 30 6.96 10.94 2.94
N TYR A 31 6.52 11.53 4.06
CA TYR A 31 5.26 12.26 4.15
C TYR A 31 5.22 13.50 3.25
N SER A 32 6.32 14.26 3.17
CA SER A 32 6.41 15.43 2.29
C SER A 32 6.30 15.04 0.82
N ARG A 33 6.96 13.93 0.46
CA ARG A 33 6.93 13.39 -0.89
C ARG A 33 5.55 12.82 -1.24
N ALA A 34 4.88 12.18 -0.29
CA ALA A 34 3.49 11.72 -0.43
C ALA A 34 2.53 12.89 -0.68
N VAL A 35 2.68 14.00 0.07
CA VAL A 35 1.89 15.23 -0.16
C VAL A 35 2.09 15.75 -1.59
N ALA A 36 3.30 15.66 -2.15
CA ALA A 36 3.55 16.06 -3.53
C ALA A 36 2.84 15.16 -4.55
N ILE A 37 2.75 13.85 -4.29
CA ILE A 37 1.99 12.90 -5.12
C ILE A 37 0.50 13.26 -5.09
N ASP A 38 -0.09 13.37 -3.91
CA ASP A 38 -1.52 13.71 -3.72
C ASP A 38 -1.86 15.06 -4.37
N ALA A 39 -0.94 16.03 -4.31
CA ALA A 39 -1.14 17.33 -4.92
C ALA A 39 -1.11 17.26 -6.45
N LEU A 40 -0.18 16.50 -7.05
CA LEU A 40 -0.11 16.30 -8.51
C LEU A 40 -1.34 15.55 -9.02
N GLU A 41 -1.78 14.52 -8.30
CA GLU A 41 -3.01 13.78 -8.58
C GLU A 41 -4.23 14.71 -8.57
N LYS A 42 -4.42 15.49 -7.50
CA LYS A 42 -5.50 16.49 -7.43
C LYS A 42 -5.42 17.52 -8.56
N ILE A 43 -4.25 18.07 -8.85
CA ILE A 43 -4.09 19.02 -9.96
C ILE A 43 -4.50 18.38 -11.28
N GLY A 44 -4.08 17.14 -11.57
CA GLY A 44 -4.46 16.45 -12.80
C GLY A 44 -5.96 16.18 -12.90
N ASN A 45 -6.62 15.92 -11.77
CA ASN A 45 -8.07 15.72 -11.70
C ASN A 45 -8.87 17.03 -11.82
N PHE A 46 -8.40 18.12 -11.21
CA PHE A 46 -9.08 19.42 -11.25
C PHE A 46 -8.79 20.23 -12.52
N TYR A 47 -7.64 20.04 -13.16
CA TYR A 47 -7.21 20.73 -14.37
C TYR A 47 -6.86 19.73 -15.47
N PRO A 48 -7.86 19.25 -16.24
CA PRO A 48 -7.68 18.17 -17.22
C PRO A 48 -6.59 18.44 -18.28
N ASP A 49 -6.39 19.70 -18.69
CA ASP A 49 -5.34 20.09 -19.64
C ASP A 49 -3.92 19.80 -19.11
N PHE A 50 -3.76 19.62 -17.81
CA PHE A 50 -2.50 19.33 -17.13
C PHE A 50 -2.41 17.89 -16.63
N ARG A 51 -3.46 17.08 -16.82
CA ARG A 51 -3.49 15.68 -16.39
C ARG A 51 -2.33 14.89 -16.97
N ASP A 52 -2.07 15.01 -18.27
CA ASP A 52 -0.97 14.29 -18.93
C ASP A 52 0.41 14.72 -18.41
N GLN A 53 0.57 16.00 -18.04
CA GLN A 53 1.79 16.47 -17.40
C GLN A 53 1.98 15.85 -16.02
N CYS A 54 0.93 15.83 -15.19
CA CYS A 54 0.98 15.19 -13.87
C CYS A 54 1.28 13.69 -13.97
N VAL A 55 0.63 12.99 -14.91
CA VAL A 55 0.93 11.58 -15.17
C VAL A 55 2.39 11.41 -15.54
N ALA A 56 2.90 12.15 -16.53
CA ALA A 56 4.29 12.04 -16.97
C ALA A 56 5.30 12.26 -15.84
N ILE A 57 5.03 13.18 -14.91
CA ILE A 57 5.86 13.43 -13.73
C ILE A 57 5.89 12.21 -12.81
N LEU A 58 4.71 11.67 -12.46
CA LEU A 58 4.60 10.51 -11.58
C LEU A 58 5.19 9.25 -12.24
N THR A 59 4.95 9.02 -13.53
CA THR A 59 5.55 7.91 -14.30
C THR A 59 7.06 8.01 -14.32
N LYS A 60 7.60 9.21 -14.55
CA LYS A 60 9.06 9.44 -14.54
C LYS A 60 9.63 9.16 -13.16
N GLN A 61 8.95 9.57 -12.09
CA GLN A 61 9.41 9.27 -10.74
C GLN A 61 9.36 7.75 -10.48
N LEU A 62 8.27 7.07 -10.83
CA LEU A 62 8.13 5.62 -10.65
C LEU A 62 9.17 4.84 -11.47
N SER A 63 9.63 5.34 -12.61
CA SER A 63 10.66 4.66 -13.41
C SER A 63 11.98 4.40 -12.67
N LYS A 64 12.20 5.07 -11.53
CA LYS A 64 13.33 4.87 -10.63
C LYS A 64 13.04 3.86 -9.50
N PHE A 65 12.00 3.03 -9.65
CA PHE A 65 11.52 2.11 -8.60
C PHE A 65 12.62 1.21 -8.00
N THR A 66 13.70 0.93 -8.74
CA THR A 66 14.85 0.15 -8.26
C THR A 66 15.75 0.88 -7.27
N GLU A 67 15.60 2.19 -7.11
CA GLU A 67 16.39 3.04 -6.21
C GLU A 67 15.56 3.59 -5.05
N GLN A 68 14.26 3.28 -5.04
CA GLN A 68 13.30 3.85 -4.12
C GLN A 68 12.76 2.80 -3.15
N ASP A 69 12.22 3.30 -2.04
CA ASP A 69 11.50 2.48 -1.09
C ASP A 69 10.19 1.92 -1.69
N ARG A 70 9.84 0.70 -1.26
CA ARG A 70 8.69 -0.05 -1.77
C ARG A 70 7.36 0.66 -1.45
N ASP A 71 7.23 1.27 -0.28
CA ASP A 71 6.02 1.98 0.14
C ASP A 71 5.84 3.24 -0.71
N PHE A 72 6.93 3.98 -0.93
CA PHE A 72 6.89 5.17 -1.77
C PHE A 72 6.52 4.85 -3.23
N ASN A 73 7.03 3.75 -3.77
CA ASN A 73 6.59 3.27 -5.10
C ASN A 73 5.10 2.90 -5.10
N GLY A 74 4.57 2.31 -4.02
CA GLY A 74 3.14 2.10 -3.83
C GLY A 74 2.32 3.39 -3.89
N MET A 75 2.78 4.45 -3.22
CA MET A 75 2.12 5.76 -3.26
C MET A 75 2.08 6.34 -4.69
N LEU A 76 3.18 6.22 -5.44
CA LEU A 76 3.24 6.65 -6.85
C LEU A 76 2.26 5.89 -7.74
N VAL A 77 2.16 4.57 -7.56
CA VAL A 77 1.19 3.74 -8.28
C VAL A 77 -0.24 4.16 -7.94
N GLY A 78 -0.53 4.45 -6.66
CA GLY A 78 -1.83 4.94 -6.23
C GLY A 78 -2.24 6.22 -6.97
N GLY A 79 -1.38 7.24 -6.96
CA GLY A 79 -1.65 8.49 -7.68
C GLY A 79 -1.83 8.31 -9.19
N LEU A 80 -1.09 7.37 -9.81
CA LEU A 80 -1.27 7.03 -11.23
C LEU A 80 -2.60 6.31 -11.50
N VAL A 81 -3.05 5.44 -10.59
CA VAL A 81 -4.35 4.75 -10.68
C VAL A 81 -5.50 5.74 -10.54
N ASP A 82 -5.40 6.69 -9.60
CA ASP A 82 -6.42 7.72 -9.38
C ASP A 82 -6.54 8.67 -10.59
N LEU A 83 -5.42 8.96 -11.28
CA LEU A 83 -5.40 9.68 -12.55
C LEU A 83 -5.81 8.84 -13.78
N LYS A 84 -6.18 7.57 -13.58
CA LYS A 84 -6.50 6.59 -14.63
C LYS A 84 -5.40 6.51 -15.71
N ALA A 85 -4.14 6.47 -15.28
CA ALA A 85 -2.95 6.54 -16.14
C ALA A 85 -2.62 5.21 -16.86
N VAL A 86 -3.48 4.79 -17.79
CA VAL A 86 -3.30 3.58 -18.61
C VAL A 86 -1.97 3.59 -19.37
N GLU A 87 -1.51 4.76 -19.82
CA GLU A 87 -0.23 4.94 -20.50
C GLU A 87 0.99 4.58 -19.65
N SER A 88 0.84 4.56 -18.31
CA SER A 88 1.90 4.19 -17.37
C SER A 88 1.97 2.70 -17.07
N ALA A 89 1.04 1.90 -17.60
CA ALA A 89 0.88 0.48 -17.28
C ALA A 89 2.19 -0.32 -17.38
N ARG A 90 3.01 -0.09 -18.42
CA ARG A 90 4.29 -0.79 -18.60
C ARG A 90 5.31 -0.53 -17.49
N VAL A 91 5.36 0.69 -16.96
CA VAL A 91 6.29 1.02 -15.85
C VAL A 91 5.77 0.42 -14.55
N ILE A 92 4.46 0.50 -14.33
CA ILE A 92 3.80 -0.08 -13.16
C ILE A 92 4.00 -1.61 -13.13
N GLU A 93 3.73 -2.30 -14.23
CA GLU A 93 3.94 -3.74 -14.37
C GLU A 93 5.37 -4.16 -14.02
N ARG A 94 6.38 -3.44 -14.54
CA ARG A 94 7.79 -3.72 -14.24
C ARG A 94 8.13 -3.52 -12.76
N ALA A 95 7.54 -2.52 -12.11
CA ALA A 95 7.74 -2.28 -10.69
C ALA A 95 7.15 -3.44 -9.84
N PHE A 96 5.96 -3.93 -10.19
CA PHE A 96 5.39 -5.13 -9.55
C PHE A 96 6.18 -6.41 -9.85
N ALA A 97 6.60 -6.60 -11.10
CA ALA A 97 7.35 -7.79 -11.52
C ALA A 97 8.72 -7.92 -10.81
N THR A 98 9.25 -6.81 -10.30
CA THR A 98 10.51 -6.77 -9.54
C THR A 98 10.30 -6.70 -8.03
N ASP A 99 9.08 -6.89 -7.54
CA ASP A 99 8.72 -6.83 -6.12
C ASP A 99 9.16 -5.49 -5.47
N ARG A 100 8.96 -4.39 -6.23
CA ARG A 100 9.31 -3.03 -5.82
C ARG A 100 8.11 -2.16 -5.46
N VAL A 101 6.92 -2.73 -5.35
CA VAL A 101 5.68 -2.03 -4.95
C VAL A 101 5.05 -2.75 -3.77
N GLU A 102 4.61 -1.99 -2.76
CA GLU A 102 3.95 -2.55 -1.59
C GLU A 102 2.50 -2.89 -1.96
N THR A 103 2.13 -4.17 -1.79
CA THR A 103 0.84 -4.68 -2.28
C THR A 103 -0.26 -4.62 -1.23
N PHE A 104 0.07 -4.31 0.04
CA PHE A 104 -0.89 -4.33 1.14
C PHE A 104 -2.10 -3.40 0.94
N VAL A 105 -1.91 -2.25 0.27
CA VAL A 105 -2.95 -1.22 0.12
C VAL A 105 -3.67 -1.30 -1.23
N LEU A 106 -2.92 -1.38 -2.33
CA LEU A 106 -3.48 -1.33 -3.68
C LEU A 106 -3.77 -2.70 -4.27
N GLY A 107 -3.41 -3.78 -3.56
CA GLY A 107 -3.35 -5.12 -4.14
C GLY A 107 -2.11 -5.27 -5.02
N ASP A 108 -2.14 -6.29 -5.88
CA ASP A 108 -1.05 -6.55 -6.82
C ASP A 108 -1.37 -6.03 -8.23
N TRP A 109 -0.54 -6.40 -9.20
CA TRP A 109 -0.68 -5.94 -10.57
C TRP A 109 -2.06 -6.26 -11.17
N TRP A 110 -2.68 -7.39 -10.84
CA TRP A 110 -4.02 -7.71 -11.35
C TRP A 110 -5.05 -6.70 -10.87
N ASP A 111 -5.03 -6.38 -9.58
CA ASP A 111 -5.94 -5.42 -8.96
C ASP A 111 -5.76 -4.03 -9.58
N VAL A 112 -4.50 -3.64 -9.83
CA VAL A 112 -4.18 -2.37 -10.51
C VAL A 112 -4.65 -2.37 -11.96
N GLN A 113 -4.52 -3.47 -12.72
CA GLN A 113 -5.04 -3.56 -14.08
C GLN A 113 -6.56 -3.37 -14.12
N VAL A 114 -7.27 -3.93 -13.14
CA VAL A 114 -8.71 -3.74 -12.99
C VAL A 114 -9.04 -2.27 -12.70
N GLU A 115 -8.33 -1.64 -11.78
CA GLU A 115 -8.58 -0.23 -11.41
C GLU A 115 -8.21 0.76 -12.54
N LEU A 116 -7.24 0.42 -13.39
CA LEU A 116 -6.92 1.14 -14.62
C LEU A 116 -7.91 0.86 -15.77
N GLY A 117 -8.83 -0.10 -15.62
CA GLY A 117 -9.78 -0.48 -16.68
C GLY A 117 -9.16 -1.32 -17.80
N LEU A 118 -7.98 -1.89 -17.59
CA LEU A 118 -7.32 -2.82 -18.51
C LEU A 118 -7.92 -4.23 -18.46
N LYS A 119 -8.54 -4.59 -17.34
CA LYS A 119 -9.22 -5.87 -17.09
C LYS A 119 -10.59 -5.63 -16.47
N SER A 120 -11.51 -6.57 -16.68
CA SER A 120 -12.82 -6.54 -16.02
C SER A 120 -12.76 -7.19 -14.64
N LYS A 121 -13.59 -6.72 -13.70
CA LYS A 121 -13.79 -7.38 -12.39
C LYS A 121 -14.42 -8.77 -12.52
N ASP A 122 -15.15 -9.02 -13.61
CA ASP A 122 -15.78 -10.31 -13.89
C ASP A 122 -14.84 -11.31 -14.59
N GLU A 123 -13.65 -10.87 -14.99
CA GLU A 123 -12.65 -11.76 -15.60
C GLU A 123 -12.10 -12.72 -14.54
N VAL A 124 -12.08 -14.01 -14.85
CA VAL A 124 -11.51 -15.02 -13.95
C VAL A 124 -10.00 -14.79 -13.86
N ARG A 125 -9.54 -14.49 -12.64
CA ARG A 125 -8.11 -14.32 -12.34
C ARG A 125 -7.37 -15.64 -12.53
N PRO A 126 -6.37 -15.72 -13.42
CA PRO A 126 -5.56 -16.92 -13.58
C PRO A 126 -4.80 -17.25 -12.30
N GLU A 127 -4.69 -18.53 -11.95
CA GLU A 127 -3.98 -18.99 -10.76
C GLU A 127 -2.52 -18.50 -10.70
N SER A 128 -1.86 -18.39 -11.86
CA SER A 128 -0.49 -17.88 -12.01
C SER A 128 -0.32 -16.40 -11.68
N GLU A 129 -1.42 -15.65 -11.71
CA GLU A 129 -1.46 -14.21 -11.41
C GLU A 129 -2.04 -13.95 -10.03
N ASN A 130 -2.40 -14.98 -9.28
CA ASN A 130 -2.91 -14.87 -7.91
C ASN A 130 -1.75 -14.66 -6.92
N SER A 131 -1.63 -13.46 -6.34
CA SER A 131 -0.55 -13.11 -5.40
C SER A 131 -0.53 -14.01 -4.16
N TYR A 132 -1.70 -14.47 -3.72
CA TYR A 132 -1.83 -15.48 -2.67
C TYR A 132 -1.10 -16.79 -2.99
N PHE A 133 -0.98 -17.16 -4.28
CA PHE A 133 -0.26 -18.36 -4.72
C PHE A 133 1.22 -18.12 -5.03
N ARG A 134 1.63 -16.89 -5.37
CA ARG A 134 3.06 -16.54 -5.57
C ARG A 134 3.89 -16.67 -4.29
N SER A 135 3.26 -16.55 -3.12
CA SER A 135 3.92 -16.56 -1.81
C SER A 135 3.94 -17.95 -1.13
N PHE A 136 3.31 -18.97 -1.73
CA PHE A 136 3.45 -20.36 -1.30
C PHE A 136 4.37 -21.12 -2.25
N PRO A 137 5.47 -21.73 -1.77
CA PRO A 137 6.25 -22.66 -2.57
C PRO A 137 5.33 -23.76 -3.09
N SER A 138 5.30 -23.92 -4.41
CA SER A 138 4.63 -25.02 -5.11
C SER A 138 5.38 -26.32 -4.84
N ARG A 139 5.21 -26.85 -3.62
CA ARG A 139 5.43 -28.23 -3.15
C ARG A 139 5.17 -28.25 -1.64
N ILE A 140 3.90 -28.25 -1.25
CA ILE A 140 3.53 -29.13 -0.15
C ILE A 140 3.37 -30.49 -0.83
N ASP A 141 4.43 -31.31 -0.79
CA ASP A 141 4.23 -32.75 -0.94
C ASP A 141 3.35 -33.15 0.25
N ILE A 142 2.05 -33.30 0.00
CA ILE A 142 1.17 -34.04 0.90
C ILE A 142 1.49 -35.51 0.64
N SER A 143 2.71 -35.94 0.98
CA SER A 143 2.92 -37.32 1.35
C SER A 143 2.16 -37.49 2.66
N GLU A 144 1.23 -38.43 2.63
CA GLU A 144 0.30 -38.84 3.68
C GLU A 144 1.04 -39.38 4.91
N GLU A 145 1.87 -38.56 5.56
CA GLU A 145 2.44 -38.83 6.88
C GLU A 145 1.93 -37.79 7.86
N SER A 146 0.76 -38.14 8.38
CA SER A 146 0.17 -37.67 9.62
C SER A 146 1.22 -37.41 10.71
N SER A 147 1.72 -36.18 10.77
CA SER A 147 2.40 -35.66 11.94
C SER A 147 1.85 -34.26 12.23
N THR A 148 0.96 -34.24 13.20
CA THR A 148 0.25 -33.07 13.71
C THR A 148 1.23 -32.02 14.24
N SER A 149 1.59 -31.05 13.41
CA SER A 149 2.27 -29.84 13.87
C SER A 149 1.26 -28.92 14.57
N ASN A 150 1.25 -29.01 15.90
CA ASN A 150 0.42 -28.23 16.81
C ASN A 150 0.86 -26.75 16.87
N TYR A 151 0.36 -25.91 15.97
CA TYR A 151 0.30 -24.47 16.22
C TYR A 151 -0.75 -24.19 17.29
N ASN A 152 -0.27 -24.10 18.54
CA ASN A 152 -1.06 -23.87 19.75
C ASN A 152 -1.63 -22.43 19.81
N LEU A 153 -2.66 -22.12 19.02
CA LEU A 153 -3.47 -20.90 19.18
C LEU A 153 -4.25 -20.86 20.52
N GLY A 154 -4.41 -22.01 21.20
CA GLY A 154 -5.11 -22.11 22.48
C GLY A 154 -4.33 -21.61 23.71
N LYS A 155 -2.99 -21.49 23.63
CA LYS A 155 -2.17 -21.10 24.80
C LYS A 155 -2.15 -19.59 25.05
N LEU A 156 -2.39 -18.75 24.03
CA LEU A 156 -2.46 -17.29 24.22
C LEU A 156 -3.73 -16.88 24.96
N ASP A 157 -4.88 -17.51 24.65
CA ASP A 157 -6.17 -17.16 25.27
C ASP A 157 -6.26 -17.60 26.74
N GLN A 158 -5.68 -18.75 27.09
CA GLN A 158 -5.62 -19.21 28.50
C GLN A 158 -4.73 -18.30 29.37
N LYS A 159 -3.60 -17.82 28.83
CA LYS A 159 -2.68 -16.92 29.57
C LYS A 159 -3.34 -15.56 29.84
N THR A 160 -4.17 -15.08 28.92
CA THR A 160 -4.92 -13.82 29.06
C THR A 160 -6.08 -13.95 30.07
N LYS A 161 -6.79 -15.10 30.08
CA LYS A 161 -7.84 -15.40 31.07
C LYS A 161 -7.27 -15.59 32.49
N ALA A 162 -6.12 -16.27 32.63
CA ALA A 162 -5.46 -16.46 33.92
C ALA A 162 -4.98 -15.13 34.54
N LYS A 163 -4.37 -14.24 33.73
CA LYS A 163 -3.95 -12.90 34.18
C LYS A 163 -5.13 -12.03 34.66
N ARG A 164 -6.28 -12.10 33.98
CA ARG A 164 -7.49 -11.33 34.38
C ARG A 164 -8.09 -11.83 35.69
N LYS A 165 -8.08 -13.15 35.94
CA LYS A 165 -8.59 -13.74 37.20
C LYS A 165 -7.71 -13.39 38.40
N GLN A 166 -6.38 -13.44 38.23
CA GLN A 166 -5.42 -13.08 39.27
C GLN A 166 -5.48 -11.58 39.64
N ALA A 167 -5.71 -10.70 38.65
CA ALA A 167 -5.89 -9.27 38.88
C ALA A 167 -7.21 -8.90 39.59
N GLN A 168 -8.28 -9.69 39.40
CA GLN A 168 -9.54 -9.49 40.13
C GLN A 168 -9.45 -9.95 41.59
N GLU A 169 -8.76 -11.06 41.86
CA GLU A 169 -8.57 -11.57 43.22
C GLU A 169 -7.66 -10.67 44.06
N SER A 170 -6.62 -10.10 43.47
CA SER A 170 -5.75 -9.12 44.16
C SER A 170 -6.50 -7.83 44.51
N ARG A 171 -7.35 -7.32 43.59
CA ARG A 171 -8.22 -6.16 43.84
C ARG A 171 -9.23 -6.40 44.95
N LYS A 172 -9.83 -7.60 45.03
CA LYS A 172 -10.76 -7.96 46.12
C LYS A 172 -10.06 -8.08 47.47
N LYS A 173 -8.85 -8.64 47.53
CA LYS A 173 -8.05 -8.75 48.77
C LYS A 173 -7.57 -7.38 49.27
N ASN A 174 -7.13 -6.50 48.38
CA ASN A 174 -6.71 -5.15 48.76
C ASN A 174 -7.87 -4.24 49.21
N ARG A 175 -9.10 -4.45 48.70
CA ARG A 175 -10.29 -3.73 49.15
C ARG A 175 -10.76 -4.13 50.56
N LYS A 176 -10.46 -5.36 51.01
CA LYS A 176 -10.76 -5.84 52.37
C LYS A 176 -9.73 -5.44 53.43
N LYS A 177 -8.52 -4.99 53.05
CA LYS A 177 -7.48 -4.51 53.97
C LYS A 177 -7.53 -3.00 54.25
N ARG A 178 -8.39 -2.24 53.57
CA ARG A 178 -8.59 -0.79 53.77
C ARG A 178 -9.91 -0.47 54.51
N LYS A 179 -10.48 -1.45 55.21
CA LYS A 179 -11.60 -1.29 56.14
C LYS A 179 -11.19 -1.87 57.49
#